data_AF-A0A838VNE4-F1
#
_entry.id   AF-A0A838VNE4-F1
#
_cell.length_a   1.000
_cell.length_b   1.000
_cell.length_c   1.000
_cell.angle_alpha   90.00
_cell.angle_beta   90.00
_cell.angle_gamma   90.00
#
_symmetry.space_group_name_H-M   'P 1'
#
loop_
_entity.id
_entity.type
_entity.pdbx_description
1 polymer ?
#
loop_
_entity_poly.entity_id
_entity_poly.type
_entity_poly.pdbx_seq_one_letter_code
_entity_poly.pdbx_strand_id
1 'polypeptide(L)'
;GYKGRCGVYEIMRITERLQTLITEGAPTERIKEVAVEEGMITLLSYSLNLVREGQTTLEEVERVTFTDSGLEAEIKAKRKSSLECRTCSAESKPEWLECPYCLTSRFFD
;
A
#
# COMPACT_ATOMS: atom_id res chain seq x y z
N GLY A 1 30.98 -4.88 9.88
CA GLY A 1 30.30 -5.70 10.91
C GLY A 1 29.16 -4.90 11.53
N TYR A 2 28.13 -5.57 12.04
CA TYR A 2 26.92 -4.94 12.60
C TYR A 2 27.06 -4.66 14.11
N LYS A 3 26.42 -3.61 14.63
CA LYS A 3 26.38 -3.30 16.06
C LYS A 3 24.97 -2.88 16.48
N GLY A 4 24.43 -3.52 17.51
CA GLY A 4 23.09 -3.23 18.03
C GLY A 4 21.99 -3.95 17.24
N ARG A 5 20.74 -3.56 17.50
CA ARG A 5 19.54 -4.06 16.82
C ARG A 5 18.58 -2.89 16.61
N CYS A 6 17.87 -2.89 15.49
CA CYS A 6 16.81 -1.94 15.19
C CYS A 6 15.47 -2.68 15.15
N GLY A 7 14.42 -2.08 15.70
CA GLY A 7 13.07 -2.64 15.66
C GLY A 7 12.35 -2.25 14.37
N VAL A 8 11.79 -3.25 13.68
CA VAL A 8 10.89 -3.07 12.54
C VAL A 8 9.47 -3.40 12.98
N TYR A 9 8.52 -2.51 12.74
CA TYR A 9 7.14 -2.63 13.18
C TYR A 9 6.16 -2.49 12.01
N GLU A 10 5.11 -3.30 12.05
CA GLU A 10 3.91 -3.15 11.23
C GLU A 10 2.73 -3.07 12.20
N ILE A 11 1.99 -1.96 12.14
CA ILE A 11 0.93 -1.64 13.11
C ILE A 11 -0.38 -1.47 12.37
N MET A 12 -1.25 -2.47 12.49
CA MET A 12 -2.61 -2.45 11.96
C MET A 12 -3.58 -1.88 12.98
N ARG A 13 -4.13 -0.69 12.73
CA ARG A 13 -5.22 -0.14 13.54
C ARG A 13 -6.53 -0.81 13.16
N ILE A 14 -7.29 -1.28 14.13
CA ILE A 14 -8.59 -1.93 13.91
C ILE A 14 -9.68 -0.87 13.75
N THR A 15 -9.85 -0.38 12.52
CA THR A 15 -10.90 0.57 12.12
C THR A 15 -12.25 -0.13 11.97
N GLU A 16 -13.34 0.63 11.92
CA GLU A 16 -14.69 0.07 11.68
C GLU A 16 -14.75 -0.76 10.40
N ARG A 17 -14.11 -0.28 9.32
CA ARG A 17 -14.06 -0.97 8.03
C ARG A 17 -13.33 -2.30 8.12
N LEU A 18 -12.23 -2.37 8.89
CA LEU A 18 -11.52 -3.62 9.16
C LEU A 18 -12.32 -4.55 10.09
N GLN A 19 -13.02 -4.02 11.11
CA GLN A 19 -13.88 -4.81 11.98
C GLN A 19 -14.98 -5.54 11.18
N THR A 20 -15.62 -4.84 10.24
CA THR A 20 -16.61 -5.43 9.35
C THR A 20 -16.01 -6.58 8.53
N LEU A 21 -14.86 -6.35 7.88
CA LEU A 21 -14.19 -7.38 7.07
C LEU A 21 -13.78 -8.61 7.90
N ILE A 22 -13.31 -8.39 9.13
CA ILE A 22 -12.97 -9.48 10.05
C ILE A 22 -14.24 -10.27 10.41
N THR A 23 -15.34 -9.58 10.71
CA THR A 23 -16.62 -10.21 11.09
C THR A 23 -17.21 -11.02 9.93
N GLU A 24 -17.03 -10.56 8.69
CA GLU A 24 -17.47 -11.24 7.47
C GLU A 24 -16.56 -12.41 7.05
N GLY A 25 -15.42 -12.62 7.73
CA GLY A 25 -14.45 -13.66 7.36
C GLY A 25 -13.76 -13.38 6.03
N ALA A 26 -13.51 -12.10 5.72
CA ALA A 26 -12.85 -11.71 4.48
C ALA A 26 -11.44 -12.35 4.36
N PRO A 27 -10.95 -12.61 3.14
CA PRO A 27 -9.59 -13.10 2.92
C PRO A 27 -8.53 -12.18 3.55
N THR A 28 -7.45 -12.77 4.07
CA THR A 28 -6.35 -12.03 4.71
C THR A 28 -5.76 -10.96 3.79
N GLU A 29 -5.64 -11.24 2.49
CA GLU A 29 -5.16 -10.28 1.50
C GLU A 29 -6.06 -9.04 1.45
N ARG A 30 -7.38 -9.23 1.53
CA ARG A 30 -8.35 -8.12 1.50
C ARG A 30 -8.24 -7.26 2.76
N ILE A 31 -8.06 -7.88 3.92
CA ILE A 31 -7.85 -7.19 5.19
C ILE A 31 -6.55 -6.37 5.11
N LYS A 32 -5.45 -6.98 4.64
CA LYS A 32 -4.15 -6.31 4.49
C LYS A 32 -4.20 -5.15 3.51
N GLU A 33 -4.86 -5.31 2.36
CA GLU A 33 -5.09 -4.23 1.40
C GLU A 33 -5.79 -3.02 2.05
N VAL A 34 -6.88 -3.25 2.79
CA VAL A 34 -7.63 -2.17 3.44
C VAL A 34 -6.80 -1.51 4.55
N ALA A 35 -6.07 -2.28 5.33
CA ALA A 35 -5.17 -1.74 6.35
C ALA A 35 -4.12 -0.80 5.73
N VAL A 36 -3.52 -1.18 4.59
CA VAL A 36 -2.56 -0.35 3.87
C VAL A 36 -3.23 0.90 3.26
N GLU A 37 -4.42 0.75 2.66
CA GLU A 37 -5.22 1.89 2.17
C GLU A 37 -5.50 2.91 3.29
N GLU A 38 -5.66 2.45 4.53
CA GLU A 38 -5.92 3.28 5.72
C GLU A 38 -4.64 3.74 6.45
N GLY A 39 -3.48 3.56 5.83
CA GLY A 39 -2.21 4.12 6.29
C GLY A 39 -1.35 3.19 7.14
N MET A 40 -1.64 1.88 7.19
CA MET A 40 -0.71 0.90 7.73
C MET A 40 0.58 0.89 6.90
N ILE A 41 1.71 1.06 7.58
CA ILE A 41 3.04 0.91 6.98
C ILE A 41 3.46 -0.55 7.14
N THR A 42 3.82 -1.20 6.03
CA THR A 42 4.26 -2.61 6.06
C THR A 42 5.67 -2.76 6.62
N LEU A 43 6.00 -3.97 7.06
CA LEU A 43 7.36 -4.32 7.49
C LEU A 43 8.40 -3.98 6.40
N LEU A 44 8.12 -4.30 5.14
CA LEU A 44 9.03 -4.02 4.03
C LEU A 44 9.20 -2.52 3.83
N SER A 45 8.12 -1.74 3.76
CA SER A 45 8.22 -0.28 3.58
C SER A 45 8.99 0.39 4.70
N TYR A 46 8.72 0.01 5.96
CA TYR A 46 9.45 0.58 7.08
C TYR A 46 10.94 0.18 7.04
N SER A 47 11.24 -1.08 6.73
CA SER A 47 12.62 -1.57 6.58
C SER A 47 13.39 -0.82 5.48
N LEU A 48 12.77 -0.57 4.33
CA LEU A 48 13.36 0.19 3.24
C LEU A 48 13.62 1.65 3.62
N ASN A 49 12.76 2.26 4.43
CA ASN A 49 13.02 3.59 4.96
C ASN A 49 14.22 3.60 5.91
N LEU A 50 14.37 2.59 6.77
CA LEU A 50 15.56 2.46 7.64
C LEU A 50 16.85 2.28 6.84
N VAL A 51 16.80 1.59 5.69
CA VAL A 51 17.95 1.52 4.76
C VAL A 51 18.28 2.90 4.21
N ARG A 52 17.27 3.67 3.77
CA ARG A 52 17.46 5.03 3.26
C ARG A 52 18.04 5.98 4.31
N GLU A 53 17.70 5.77 5.58
CA GLU A 53 18.23 6.52 6.72
C GLU A 53 19.61 6.03 7.19
N GLY A 54 20.14 4.95 6.60
CA GLY A 54 21.43 4.36 6.97
C GLY A 54 21.44 3.58 8.28
N GLN A 55 20.28 3.19 8.79
CA GLN A 55 20.13 2.45 10.05
C GLN A 55 20.30 0.92 9.88
N THR A 56 20.09 0.41 8.67
CA THR A 56 20.26 -1.01 8.32
C THR A 56 20.71 -1.17 6.87
N THR A 57 21.01 -2.39 6.42
CA THR A 57 21.44 -2.72 5.05
C THR A 57 20.34 -3.44 4.27
N LEU A 58 20.37 -3.36 2.95
CA LEU A 58 19.45 -4.13 2.09
C LEU A 58 19.56 -5.64 2.34
N GLU A 59 20.76 -6.13 2.60
CA GLU A 59 21.04 -7.54 2.92
C GLU A 59 20.30 -7.98 4.19
N GLU A 60 20.28 -7.14 5.24
CA GLU A 60 19.54 -7.43 6.47
C GLU A 60 18.03 -7.38 6.24
N VAL A 61 17.54 -6.45 5.41
CA VAL A 61 16.11 -6.37 5.05
C VAL A 61 15.69 -7.63 4.30
N GLU A 62 16.40 -8.01 3.24
CA GLU A 62 16.11 -9.20 2.46
C GLU A 62 16.07 -10.47 3.33
N ARG A 63 17.03 -10.59 4.27
CA ARG A 63 17.10 -11.71 5.21
C ARG A 63 15.87 -11.84 6.11
N VAL A 64 15.20 -10.74 6.44
CA VAL A 64 14.08 -10.74 7.42
C VAL A 64 12.70 -10.58 6.80
N THR A 65 12.60 -10.06 5.57
CA THR A 65 11.31 -9.80 4.90
C THR A 65 10.98 -10.78 3.77
N PHE A 66 11.76 -11.84 3.55
CA PHE A 66 11.61 -12.73 2.38
C PHE A 66 10.21 -13.34 2.22
N THR A 67 9.45 -13.52 3.31
CA THR A 67 8.10 -14.10 3.28
C THR A 67 6.98 -13.06 3.44
N ASP A 68 7.31 -11.76 3.47
CA ASP A 68 6.29 -10.72 3.65
C ASP A 68 5.55 -10.43 2.34
N SER A 69 4.23 -10.56 2.36
CA SER A 69 3.33 -10.19 1.26
C SER A 69 2.98 -8.70 1.23
N GLY A 70 3.62 -7.87 2.07
CA GLY A 70 3.31 -6.45 2.23
C GLY A 70 3.44 -5.65 0.94
N LEU A 71 4.43 -5.99 0.10
CA LEU A 71 4.66 -5.32 -1.18
C LEU A 71 3.43 -5.40 -2.11
N GLU A 72 2.79 -6.56 -2.18
CA GLU A 72 1.63 -6.76 -3.06
C GLU A 72 0.43 -5.93 -2.61
N ALA A 73 0.18 -5.89 -1.30
CA ALA A 73 -0.89 -5.08 -0.72
C ALA A 73 -0.66 -3.58 -0.98
N GLU A 74 0.58 -3.10 -0.85
CA GLU A 74 0.94 -1.72 -1.17
C GLU A 74 0.77 -1.36 -2.64
N ILE A 75 1.20 -2.24 -3.55
CA ILE A 75 1.03 -2.01 -4.98
C ILE A 75 -0.46 -1.94 -5.33
N LYS A 76 -1.29 -2.82 -4.77
CA LYS A 76 -2.74 -2.81 -5.00
C LYS A 76 -3.40 -1.56 -4.42
N ALA A 77 -3.02 -1.14 -3.21
CA ALA A 77 -3.53 0.08 -2.60
C ALA A 77 -3.19 1.32 -3.46
N LYS A 78 -1.93 1.45 -3.90
CA LYS A 78 -1.48 2.56 -4.77
C LYS A 78 -2.18 2.56 -6.14
N ARG A 79 -2.38 1.39 -6.76
CA ARG A 79 -3.13 1.28 -8.03
C ARG A 79 -4.58 1.74 -7.92
N LYS A 80 -5.23 1.60 -6.75
CA LYS A 80 -6.60 2.12 -6.54
C LYS A 80 -6.64 3.64 -6.39
N SER A 81 -5.55 4.27 -5.94
CA SER A 81 -5.49 5.73 -5.76
C SER A 81 -5.12 6.51 -7.02
N SER A 82 -4.32 5.94 -7.93
CA SER A 82 -3.87 6.60 -9.16
C SER A 82 -4.67 6.10 -10.37
N LEU A 83 -5.69 6.86 -10.76
CA LEU A 83 -6.44 6.62 -12.00
C LEU A 83 -5.92 7.57 -13.06
N GLU A 84 -5.57 7.09 -14.25
CA GLU A 84 -5.15 7.95 -15.37
C GLU A 84 -6.24 8.02 -16.44
N CYS A 85 -6.45 9.19 -17.02
CA CYS A 85 -7.35 9.36 -18.14
C CYS A 85 -6.80 8.65 -19.38
N ARG A 86 -7.59 7.75 -19.98
CA ARG A 86 -7.21 6.98 -21.18
C ARG A 86 -6.87 7.80 -22.42
N THR A 87 -7.30 9.06 -22.49
CA THR A 87 -7.15 9.90 -23.69
C THR A 87 -5.98 10.87 -23.56
N CYS A 88 -5.85 11.54 -22.41
CA CYS A 88 -4.84 12.58 -22.21
C CYS A 88 -3.78 12.22 -21.16
N SER A 89 -3.86 11.03 -20.56
CA SER A 89 -2.96 10.54 -19.50
C SER A 89 -2.91 11.40 -18.24
N ALA A 90 -3.83 12.37 -18.09
CA ALA A 90 -3.91 13.16 -16.88
C ALA A 90 -4.35 12.31 -15.70
N GLU A 91 -3.74 12.57 -14.54
CA GLU A 91 -4.17 11.98 -13.28
C GLU A 91 -5.62 12.39 -12.97
N SER A 92 -6.42 11.41 -12.59
CA SER A 92 -7.86 11.51 -12.38
C SER A 92 -8.22 11.01 -11.00
N LYS A 93 -9.22 11.66 -10.39
CA LYS A 93 -9.73 11.22 -9.09
C LYS A 93 -10.83 10.18 -9.25
N PRO A 94 -10.97 9.23 -8.30
CA PRO A 94 -12.03 8.22 -8.31
C PRO A 94 -13.45 8.79 -8.34
N GLU A 95 -13.66 10.02 -7.89
CA GLU A 95 -14.96 10.70 -7.89
C GLU A 95 -15.31 11.38 -9.23
N TRP A 96 -14.37 11.48 -10.18
CA TRP A 96 -14.62 12.16 -11.45
C TRP A 96 -15.29 11.23 -12.47
N LEU A 97 -16.44 11.68 -12.99
CA LEU A 97 -17.18 11.01 -14.07
C LEU A 97 -16.56 11.28 -15.45
N GLU A 98 -15.93 12.45 -15.60
CA GLU A 98 -15.25 12.89 -16.82
C GLU A 98 -13.87 13.44 -16.47
N CYS A 99 -12.90 13.25 -17.37
CA CYS A 99 -11.60 13.88 -17.21
C CYS A 99 -11.71 15.41 -17.33
N PRO A 100 -11.27 16.21 -16.34
CA PRO A 100 -11.39 17.66 -16.40
C PRO A 100 -10.51 18.32 -17.47
N TYR A 101 -9.55 17.59 -18.03
CA TYR A 101 -8.60 18.11 -19.03
C TYR A 101 -9.00 17.82 -20.47
N CYS A 102 -9.80 16.77 -20.72
CA CYS A 102 -10.18 16.38 -22.09
C CYS A 102 -11.63 15.88 -22.23
N LEU A 103 -12.43 15.96 -21.17
CA LEU A 103 -13.84 15.55 -21.11
C LEU A 103 -14.10 14.10 -21.50
N THR A 104 -13.06 13.27 -21.52
CA THR A 104 -13.23 11.83 -21.76
C THR A 104 -14.00 11.24 -20.60
N SER A 105 -15.18 10.70 -20.90
CA SER A 105 -15.98 9.92 -19.95
C SER A 105 -15.16 8.73 -19.43
N ARG A 106 -15.26 8.51 -18.13
CA ARG A 106 -14.63 7.37 -17.46
C ARG A 106 -15.32 6.05 -17.82
N PHE A 107 -16.63 6.08 -18.05
CA PHE A 107 -17.43 4.93 -18.43
C PHE A 107 -17.61 4.91 -19.96
N PHE A 108 -17.53 3.72 -20.56
CA PHE A 108 -17.98 3.51 -21.92
C PHE A 108 -19.50 3.32 -21.89
N ASP A 109 -20.22 3.99 -22.79
CA ASP A 109 -21.47 3.43 -23.33
C ASP A 109 -21.12 2.41 -24.44
#